data_AF-A0A920S324-F1
#
_entry.id   AF-A0A920S324-F1
#
_cell.length_a   1.000
_cell.length_b   1.000
_cell.length_c   1.000
_cell.angle_alpha   90.00
_cell.angle_beta   90.00
_cell.angle_gamma   90.00
#
_symmetry.space_group_name_H-M   'P 1'
#
loop_
_entity.id
_entity.type
_entity.pdbx_description
1 polymer ?
#
loop_
_entity_poly.entity_id
_entity_poly.type
_entity_poly.pdbx_seq_one_letter_code
_entity_poly.pdbx_strand_id
1 'polypeptide(L)'
;MVFTLGFKIGALAANAIFITLHLIQTAIWYDGLAQDVIEQSAQWSVIVLLFVVLMMENQRRGMFFGKKLNFVTAASTGLRKYHGYYFAWATIYTFWYHPMVGTSGHIVGFLYMFLLLLQGSLFFTRAHLNPKWTIFVEVMVVIHALLVALMNGDNWPMFLFGFLGVFVVTQMYGLPLSQKMRWLIWSLFIGLVITVYSFKGWGTSYEVIFIAGTEWACAILFAGLILFIQSDFMKRITGRAN
;
A
#
# COMPACT_ATOMS: atom_id res chain seq x y z
N MET A 1 -17.19 0.70 21.21
CA MET A 1 -17.36 2.15 20.95
C MET A 1 -18.13 2.30 19.65
N VAL A 2 -19.39 2.77 19.71
CA VAL A 2 -20.18 3.03 18.49
C VAL A 2 -19.85 4.45 18.05
N PHE A 3 -19.09 4.60 16.98
CA PHE A 3 -18.81 5.91 16.41
C PHE A 3 -20.06 6.43 15.68
N THR A 4 -20.47 7.64 16.01
CA THR A 4 -21.68 8.26 15.46
C THR A 4 -21.52 8.60 13.98
N LEU A 5 -22.63 8.72 13.26
CA LEU A 5 -22.64 9.22 11.88
C LEU A 5 -21.95 10.60 11.78
N GLY A 6 -22.14 11.46 12.79
CA GLY A 6 -21.51 12.78 12.87
C GLY A 6 -19.98 12.72 12.87
N PHE A 7 -19.37 11.75 13.56
CA PHE A 7 -17.90 11.60 13.56
C PHE A 7 -17.34 11.27 12.17
N LYS A 8 -18.07 10.46 11.38
CA LYS A 8 -17.67 10.09 10.02
C LYS A 8 -17.81 11.26 9.04
N ILE A 9 -18.91 12.00 9.16
CA ILE A 9 -19.12 13.25 8.39
C ILE A 9 -18.04 14.27 8.73
N GLY A 10 -17.69 14.40 10.03
CA GLY A 10 -16.59 15.24 10.49
C GLY A 10 -15.25 14.85 9.86
N ALA A 11 -14.92 13.55 9.80
CA ALA A 11 -13.69 13.07 9.15
C ALA A 11 -13.66 13.39 7.64
N LEU A 12 -14.78 13.22 6.94
CA LEU A 12 -14.88 13.57 5.51
C LEU A 12 -14.73 15.08 5.29
N ALA A 13 -15.43 15.89 6.09
CA ALA A 13 -15.37 17.34 6.01
C ALA A 13 -13.95 17.86 6.32
N ALA A 14 -13.30 17.32 7.36
CA ALA A 14 -11.93 17.67 7.69
C ALA A 14 -10.97 17.37 6.52
N ASN A 15 -11.05 16.17 5.93
CA ASN A 15 -10.22 15.84 4.78
C ASN A 15 -10.49 16.74 3.57
N ALA A 16 -11.75 17.05 3.25
CA ALA A 16 -12.09 17.97 2.15
C ALA A 16 -11.55 19.39 2.37
N ILE A 17 -11.63 19.90 3.61
CA ILE A 17 -11.04 21.18 4.00
C ILE A 17 -9.52 21.13 3.83
N PHE A 18 -8.84 20.12 4.37
CA PHE A 18 -7.38 19.99 4.26
C PHE A 18 -6.88 19.84 2.82
N ILE A 19 -7.64 19.14 1.97
CA ILE A 19 -7.35 19.06 0.53
C ILE A 19 -7.40 20.44 -0.12
N THR A 20 -8.46 21.21 0.19
CA THR A 20 -8.62 22.56 -0.35
C THR A 20 -7.55 23.52 0.18
N LEU A 21 -7.22 23.42 1.47
CA LEU A 21 -6.16 24.21 2.09
C LEU A 21 -4.80 23.90 1.50
N HIS A 22 -4.47 22.63 1.25
CA HIS A 22 -3.21 22.26 0.61
C HIS A 22 -3.14 22.80 -0.82
N LEU A 23 -4.24 22.74 -1.58
CA LEU A 23 -4.30 23.31 -2.93
C LEU A 23 -4.05 24.83 -2.92
N ILE A 24 -4.72 25.55 -2.01
CA ILE A 24 -4.52 26.99 -1.83
C ILE A 24 -3.07 27.26 -1.38
N GLN A 25 -2.54 26.45 -0.47
CA GLN A 25 -1.19 26.60 0.04
C GLN A 25 -0.15 26.41 -1.08
N THR A 26 -0.29 25.36 -1.90
CA THR A 26 0.57 25.17 -3.08
C THR A 26 0.41 26.33 -4.06
N ALA A 27 -0.79 26.85 -4.27
CA ALA A 27 -1.01 27.95 -5.21
C ALA A 27 -0.36 29.27 -4.78
N ILE A 28 -0.25 29.53 -3.47
CA ILE A 28 0.32 30.78 -2.94
C ILE A 28 1.82 30.63 -2.65
N TRP A 29 2.23 29.51 -2.06
CA TRP A 29 3.61 29.32 -1.56
C TRP A 29 4.40 28.26 -2.33
N TYR A 30 3.77 27.40 -3.13
CA TYR A 30 4.38 26.26 -3.83
C TYR A 30 5.04 25.20 -2.93
N ASP A 31 5.32 25.52 -1.66
CA ASP A 31 6.12 24.69 -0.77
C ASP A 31 5.40 23.42 -0.34
N GLY A 32 6.05 22.28 -0.54
CA GLY A 32 5.76 21.02 0.13
C GLY A 32 6.96 20.58 0.96
N LEU A 33 6.81 19.57 1.82
CA LEU A 33 7.93 19.09 2.65
C LEU A 33 9.10 18.51 1.84
N ALA A 34 8.91 18.29 0.53
CA ALA A 34 9.95 17.81 -0.38
C ALA A 34 11.19 18.71 -0.47
N GLN A 35 11.09 20.00 -0.10
CA GLN A 35 12.25 20.88 -0.04
C GLN A 35 13.12 20.63 1.20
N ASP A 36 12.50 20.22 2.32
CA ASP A 36 13.14 20.12 3.63
C ASP A 36 13.43 18.68 4.06
N VAL A 37 12.82 17.70 3.39
CA VAL A 37 12.91 16.28 3.77
C VAL A 37 13.16 15.40 2.55
N ILE A 38 14.00 14.38 2.74
CA ILE A 38 14.36 13.43 1.68
C ILE A 38 13.15 12.64 1.18
N GLU A 39 13.12 12.33 -0.12
CA GLU A 39 12.01 11.59 -0.76
C GLU A 39 11.83 10.19 -0.15
N GLN A 40 12.93 9.58 0.26
CA GLN A 40 12.92 8.23 0.81
C GLN A 40 12.06 8.14 2.07
N SER A 41 11.99 9.17 2.92
CA SER A 41 11.15 9.08 4.12
C SER A 41 9.66 9.07 3.78
N ALA A 42 9.21 9.85 2.78
CA ALA A 42 7.84 9.81 2.29
C ALA A 42 7.53 8.52 1.52
N GLN A 43 8.53 7.96 0.83
CA GLN A 43 8.40 6.66 0.18
C GLN A 43 8.25 5.52 1.20
N TRP A 44 9.10 5.49 2.24
CA TRP A 44 9.07 4.45 3.27
C TRP A 44 7.81 4.49 4.13
N SER A 45 7.20 5.67 4.35
CA SER A 45 5.91 5.75 5.05
C SER A 45 4.81 4.97 4.33
N VAL A 46 4.80 5.03 2.99
CA VAL A 46 3.84 4.29 2.15
C VAL A 46 4.23 2.83 2.01
N ILE A 47 5.51 2.50 1.84
CA ILE A 47 5.96 1.09 1.77
C ILE A 47 5.51 0.30 3.01
N VAL A 48 5.64 0.89 4.20
CA VAL A 48 5.15 0.26 5.44
C VAL A 48 3.64 0.06 5.42
N LEU A 49 2.88 1.06 4.95
CA LEU A 49 1.44 0.90 4.75
C LEU A 49 1.14 -0.29 3.82
N LEU A 50 1.82 -0.40 2.68
CA LEU A 50 1.57 -1.45 1.69
C LEU A 50 1.82 -2.85 2.25
N PHE A 51 3.00 -3.12 2.83
CA PHE A 51 3.26 -4.47 3.36
C PHE A 51 2.44 -4.77 4.63
N VAL A 52 2.09 -3.78 5.45
CA VAL A 52 1.19 -3.98 6.60
C VAL A 52 -0.22 -4.34 6.12
N VAL A 53 -0.71 -3.77 5.02
CA VAL A 53 -1.97 -4.21 4.40
C VAL A 53 -1.89 -5.67 3.97
N LEU A 54 -0.79 -6.12 3.35
CA LEU A 54 -0.60 -7.54 3.00
C LEU A 54 -0.70 -8.45 4.23
N MET A 55 -0.03 -8.07 5.32
CA MET A 55 -0.08 -8.80 6.59
C MET A 55 -1.48 -8.86 7.20
N MET A 56 -2.18 -7.72 7.30
CA MET A 56 -3.52 -7.65 7.86
C MET A 56 -4.53 -8.48 7.08
N GLU A 57 -4.43 -8.45 5.75
CA GLU A 57 -5.33 -9.15 4.83
C GLU A 57 -5.00 -10.64 4.63
N ASN A 58 -3.82 -11.11 5.07
CA ASN A 58 -3.42 -12.52 4.99
C ASN A 58 -4.48 -13.48 5.56
N GLN A 59 -5.19 -13.10 6.64
CA GLN A 59 -6.25 -13.93 7.22
C GLN A 59 -7.44 -14.17 6.27
N ARG A 60 -7.63 -13.27 5.29
CA ARG A 60 -8.74 -13.29 4.33
C ARG A 60 -8.30 -13.83 2.97
N ARG A 61 -7.20 -13.31 2.42
CA ARG A 61 -6.73 -13.61 1.05
C ARG A 61 -5.43 -14.41 0.95
N GLY A 62 -4.77 -14.68 2.08
CA GLY A 62 -3.45 -15.30 2.11
C GLY A 62 -2.31 -14.38 1.67
N MET A 63 -1.07 -14.85 1.82
CA MET A 63 0.12 -14.14 1.30
C MET A 63 0.47 -14.58 -0.11
N PHE A 64 0.25 -15.86 -0.46
CA PHE A 64 0.66 -16.42 -1.74
C PHE A 64 -0.40 -17.38 -2.25
N PHE A 65 -0.95 -17.11 -3.44
CA PHE A 65 -1.88 -18.01 -4.13
C PHE A 65 -3.12 -18.39 -3.31
N GLY A 66 -3.64 -17.47 -2.50
CA GLY A 66 -4.75 -17.75 -1.58
C GLY A 66 -4.36 -18.48 -0.29
N LYS A 67 -3.10 -18.90 -0.14
CA LYS A 67 -2.62 -19.63 1.04
C LYS A 67 -2.21 -18.67 2.14
N LYS A 68 -2.74 -18.92 3.34
CA LYS A 68 -2.51 -18.12 4.54
C LYS A 68 -1.24 -18.58 5.24
N LEU A 69 -0.47 -17.63 5.77
CA LEU A 69 0.64 -17.92 6.67
C LEU A 69 0.19 -17.70 8.12
N ASN A 70 0.15 -18.75 8.93
CA ASN A 70 -0.39 -18.68 10.29
C ASN A 70 0.38 -17.67 11.17
N PHE A 71 1.72 -17.65 11.08
CA PHE A 71 2.54 -16.72 11.86
C PHE A 71 2.29 -15.26 11.48
N VAL A 72 2.08 -14.95 10.19
CA VAL A 72 1.70 -13.60 9.74
C VAL A 72 0.33 -13.21 10.29
N THR A 73 -0.64 -14.13 10.29
CA THR A 73 -1.97 -13.89 10.90
C THR A 73 -1.84 -13.56 12.38
N ALA A 74 -1.03 -14.31 13.11
CA ALA A 74 -0.79 -14.10 14.54
C ALA A 74 -0.16 -12.72 14.80
N ALA A 75 0.92 -12.39 14.09
CA ALA A 75 1.61 -11.10 14.18
C ALA A 75 0.69 -9.90 13.86
N SER A 76 -0.25 -10.08 12.94
CA SER A 76 -1.13 -9.01 12.44
C SER A 76 -2.26 -8.62 13.40
N THR A 77 -2.42 -9.30 14.53
CA THR A 77 -3.51 -9.02 15.49
C THR A 77 -3.42 -7.60 16.02
N GLY A 78 -2.23 -7.15 16.43
CA GLY A 78 -1.98 -5.78 16.86
C GLY A 78 -2.11 -4.78 15.72
N LEU A 79 -1.59 -5.13 14.53
CA LEU A 79 -1.65 -4.26 13.35
C LEU A 79 -3.10 -3.93 12.99
N ARG A 80 -4.01 -4.91 12.95
CA ARG A 80 -5.44 -4.65 12.69
C ARG A 80 -6.08 -3.71 13.70
N LYS A 81 -5.63 -3.70 14.95
CA LYS A 81 -6.15 -2.80 16.00
C LYS A 81 -5.60 -1.38 15.89
N TYR A 82 -4.34 -1.22 15.49
CA TYR A 82 -3.62 0.06 15.59
C TYR A 82 -3.20 0.68 14.24
N HIS A 83 -3.41 0.00 13.10
CA HIS A 83 -2.98 0.46 11.78
C HIS A 83 -3.47 1.87 11.46
N GLY A 84 -4.68 2.23 11.87
CA GLY A 84 -5.28 3.53 11.60
C GLY A 84 -4.40 4.72 12.04
N TYR A 85 -3.63 4.59 13.13
CA TYR A 85 -2.72 5.63 13.59
C TYR A 85 -1.55 5.84 12.62
N TYR A 86 -0.85 4.76 12.27
CA TYR A 86 0.26 4.84 11.33
C TYR A 86 -0.21 5.22 9.93
N PHE A 87 -1.33 4.65 9.47
CA PHE A 87 -1.86 4.88 8.12
C PHE A 87 -2.33 6.32 7.96
N ALA A 88 -2.95 6.91 8.99
CA ALA A 88 -3.29 8.33 8.98
C ALA A 88 -2.03 9.21 8.90
N TRP A 89 -1.02 8.93 9.74
CA TRP A 89 0.26 9.66 9.69
C TRP A 89 0.93 9.55 8.32
N ALA A 90 1.10 8.33 7.79
CA ALA A 90 1.75 8.09 6.51
C ALA A 90 1.00 8.79 5.37
N THR A 91 -0.33 8.69 5.36
CA THR A 91 -1.17 9.33 4.33
C THR A 91 -1.05 10.85 4.41
N ILE A 92 -1.12 11.45 5.60
CA ILE A 92 -1.00 12.90 5.78
C ILE A 92 0.40 13.38 5.43
N TYR A 93 1.44 12.66 5.88
CA TYR A 93 2.83 13.03 5.63
C TYR A 93 3.13 13.04 4.12
N THR A 94 2.79 11.96 3.41
CA THR A 94 3.00 11.91 1.95
C THR A 94 2.10 12.90 1.20
N PHE A 95 0.88 13.14 1.70
CA PHE A 95 -0.03 14.13 1.12
C PHE A 95 0.55 15.54 1.15
N TRP A 96 1.23 15.94 2.23
CA TRP A 96 1.91 17.24 2.36
C TRP A 96 3.37 17.24 1.86
N TYR A 97 3.92 16.07 1.57
CA TYR A 97 5.29 15.96 1.07
C TYR A 97 5.44 16.61 -0.30
N HIS A 98 4.56 16.25 -1.23
CA HIS A 98 4.58 16.80 -2.58
C HIS A 98 3.75 18.08 -2.68
N PRO A 99 4.22 19.09 -3.43
CA PRO A 99 3.35 20.19 -3.85
C PRO A 99 2.29 19.70 -4.85
N MET A 100 1.11 20.31 -4.85
CA MET A 100 0.00 19.99 -5.77
C MET A 100 0.22 20.49 -7.21
N VAL A 101 1.24 19.96 -7.89
CA VAL A 101 1.61 20.32 -9.27
C VAL A 101 0.88 19.46 -10.31
N GLY A 102 0.50 20.05 -11.45
CA GLY A 102 -0.29 19.40 -12.51
C GLY A 102 0.46 18.43 -13.44
N THR A 103 1.47 17.69 -12.96
CA THR A 103 2.10 16.63 -13.76
C THR A 103 1.29 15.32 -13.67
N SER A 104 1.40 14.41 -14.65
CA SER A 104 0.60 13.18 -14.66
C SER A 104 0.84 12.29 -13.42
N GLY A 105 2.09 12.17 -12.96
CA GLY A 105 2.47 11.44 -11.76
C GLY A 105 1.86 12.04 -10.49
N HIS A 106 1.90 13.37 -10.37
CA HIS A 106 1.28 14.09 -9.24
C HIS A 106 -0.25 14.00 -9.29
N ILE A 107 -0.90 14.16 -10.44
CA ILE A 107 -2.36 14.05 -10.56
C ILE A 107 -2.86 12.68 -10.09
N VAL A 108 -2.24 11.60 -10.57
CA VAL A 108 -2.62 10.24 -10.16
C VAL A 108 -2.18 9.95 -8.72
N GLY A 109 -1.05 10.51 -8.29
CA GLY A 109 -0.59 10.44 -6.90
C GLY A 109 -1.59 11.06 -5.93
N PHE A 110 -2.02 12.29 -6.17
CA PHE A 110 -3.03 12.97 -5.35
C PHE A 110 -4.39 12.28 -5.42
N LEU A 111 -4.81 11.77 -6.58
CA LEU A 111 -6.00 10.92 -6.66
C LEU A 111 -5.87 9.71 -5.72
N TYR A 112 -4.72 9.03 -5.72
CA TYR A 112 -4.47 7.91 -4.83
C TYR A 112 -4.48 8.34 -3.35
N MET A 113 -3.86 9.47 -3.01
CA MET A 113 -3.91 10.03 -1.65
C MET A 113 -5.34 10.35 -1.21
N PHE A 114 -6.17 10.92 -2.09
CA PHE A 114 -7.58 11.18 -1.79
C PHE A 114 -8.37 9.89 -1.54
N LEU A 115 -8.09 8.83 -2.29
CA LEU A 115 -8.68 7.51 -2.08
C LEU A 115 -8.26 6.90 -0.74
N LEU A 116 -7.00 7.08 -0.31
CA LEU A 116 -6.51 6.66 1.00
C LEU A 116 -7.14 7.46 2.14
N LEU A 117 -7.24 8.79 1.99
CA LEU A 117 -7.93 9.66 2.96
C LEU A 117 -9.41 9.28 3.08
N LEU A 118 -10.08 9.00 1.95
CA LEU A 118 -11.45 8.50 1.93
C LEU A 118 -11.54 7.13 2.62
N GLN A 119 -10.67 6.18 2.30
CA GLN A 119 -10.62 4.88 2.96
C GLN A 119 -10.41 5.02 4.48
N GLY A 120 -9.59 5.99 4.90
CA GLY A 120 -9.45 6.43 6.28
C GLY A 120 -10.78 6.87 6.87
N SER A 121 -11.46 7.85 6.26
CA SER A 121 -12.77 8.36 6.74
C SER A 121 -13.89 7.31 6.77
N LEU A 122 -13.77 6.24 5.98
CA LEU A 122 -14.73 5.14 5.95
C LEU A 122 -14.56 4.15 7.12
N PHE A 123 -13.64 4.37 8.08
CA PHE A 123 -13.43 3.47 9.22
C PHE A 123 -14.76 3.04 9.89
N PHE A 124 -14.80 1.81 10.38
CA PHE A 124 -16.00 1.21 11.00
C PHE A 124 -17.27 1.25 10.11
N THR A 125 -17.10 1.17 8.79
CA THR A 125 -18.19 0.95 7.83
C THR A 125 -18.00 -0.35 7.06
N ARG A 126 -19.07 -0.85 6.44
CA ARG A 126 -18.97 -1.98 5.50
C ARG A 126 -18.13 -1.65 4.28
N ALA A 127 -18.08 -0.38 3.87
CA ALA A 127 -17.28 0.06 2.72
C ALA A 127 -15.78 -0.08 2.99
N HIS A 128 -15.31 0.26 4.20
CA HIS A 128 -13.90 0.13 4.58
C HIS A 128 -13.39 -1.31 4.57
N LEU A 129 -14.27 -2.29 4.76
CA LEU A 129 -13.96 -3.72 4.70
C LEU A 129 -14.34 -4.37 3.35
N ASN A 130 -14.88 -3.61 2.40
CA ASN A 130 -15.36 -4.16 1.14
C ASN A 130 -14.16 -4.57 0.26
N PRO A 131 -13.99 -5.86 -0.07
CA PRO A 131 -12.80 -6.32 -0.80
C PRO A 131 -12.62 -5.73 -2.19
N LYS A 132 -13.73 -5.37 -2.88
CA LYS A 132 -13.65 -4.76 -4.21
C LYS A 132 -13.12 -3.33 -4.10
N TRP A 133 -13.58 -2.59 -3.09
CA TRP A 133 -13.13 -1.24 -2.80
C TRP A 133 -11.67 -1.22 -2.32
N THR A 134 -11.31 -2.04 -1.33
CA THR A 134 -9.95 -2.04 -0.80
C THR A 134 -8.95 -2.45 -1.86
N ILE A 135 -9.26 -3.46 -2.68
CA ILE A 135 -8.37 -3.85 -3.78
C ILE A 135 -8.30 -2.76 -4.86
N PHE A 136 -9.40 -2.07 -5.17
CA PHE A 136 -9.35 -0.90 -6.06
C PHE A 136 -8.36 0.16 -5.56
N VAL A 137 -8.42 0.50 -4.26
CA VAL A 137 -7.46 1.44 -3.65
C VAL A 137 -6.05 0.89 -3.69
N GLU A 138 -5.84 -0.38 -3.31
CA GLU A 138 -4.53 -1.01 -3.28
C GLU A 138 -3.85 -1.08 -4.67
N VAL A 139 -4.59 -1.24 -5.77
CA VAL A 139 -4.00 -1.33 -7.12
C VAL A 139 -3.71 0.03 -7.76
N MET A 140 -4.20 1.14 -7.20
CA MET A 140 -3.89 2.49 -7.73
C MET A 140 -2.39 2.80 -7.67
N VAL A 141 -1.66 2.20 -6.73
CA VAL A 141 -0.20 2.33 -6.64
C VAL A 141 0.50 1.87 -7.93
N VAL A 142 -0.05 0.86 -8.63
CA VAL A 142 0.49 0.36 -9.91
C VAL A 142 0.51 1.48 -10.94
N ILE A 143 -0.61 2.20 -11.07
CA ILE A 143 -0.78 3.26 -12.06
C ILE A 143 0.11 4.45 -11.69
N HIS A 144 0.08 4.87 -10.43
CA HIS A 144 0.90 5.97 -9.95
C HIS A 144 2.40 5.70 -10.14
N ALA A 145 2.89 4.56 -9.67
CA ALA A 145 4.31 4.20 -9.76
C ALA A 145 4.79 4.04 -11.21
N LEU A 146 3.95 3.47 -12.09
CA LEU A 146 4.26 3.41 -13.52
C LEU A 146 4.43 4.81 -14.11
N LEU A 147 3.50 5.73 -13.84
CA LEU A 147 3.56 7.08 -14.40
C LEU A 147 4.77 7.86 -13.88
N VAL A 148 5.06 7.79 -12.58
CA VAL A 148 6.25 8.44 -12.00
C VAL A 148 7.52 7.87 -12.64
N ALA A 149 7.63 6.54 -12.76
CA ALA A 149 8.81 5.92 -13.36
C ALA A 149 8.98 6.31 -14.83
N LEU A 150 7.90 6.37 -15.61
CA LEU A 150 7.96 6.82 -17.01
C LEU A 150 8.37 8.29 -17.13
N MET A 151 7.83 9.17 -16.27
CA MET A 151 8.17 10.58 -16.29
C MET A 151 9.62 10.86 -15.92
N ASN A 152 10.15 10.10 -14.95
CA ASN A 152 11.52 10.27 -14.47
C ASN A 152 12.55 9.56 -15.35
N GLY A 153 12.12 8.78 -16.36
CA GLY A 153 13.02 7.96 -17.16
C GLY A 153 13.62 6.78 -16.36
N ASP A 154 12.96 6.39 -15.28
CA ASP A 154 13.37 5.31 -14.40
C ASP A 154 13.01 3.94 -14.98
N ASN A 155 13.40 2.89 -14.25
CA ASN A 155 13.15 1.51 -14.60
C ASN A 155 11.67 1.10 -14.45
N TRP A 156 10.80 1.62 -15.33
CA TRP A 156 9.35 1.41 -15.26
C TRP A 156 8.88 -0.07 -15.20
N PRO A 157 9.54 -1.06 -15.84
CA PRO A 157 9.09 -2.45 -15.73
C PRO A 157 9.22 -2.99 -14.30
N MET A 158 10.22 -2.54 -13.53
CA MET A 158 10.37 -2.89 -12.12
C MET A 158 9.14 -2.43 -11.31
N PHE A 159 8.66 -1.20 -11.56
CA PHE A 159 7.48 -0.65 -10.90
C PHE A 159 6.19 -1.33 -11.34
N LEU A 160 5.98 -1.48 -12.64
CA LEU A 160 4.79 -2.13 -13.18
C LEU A 160 4.68 -3.59 -12.74
N PHE A 161 5.69 -4.40 -13.03
CA PHE A 161 5.65 -5.83 -12.76
C PHE A 161 5.80 -6.16 -11.29
N GLY A 162 6.50 -5.32 -10.53
CA GLY A 162 6.56 -5.41 -9.09
C GLY A 162 5.18 -5.32 -8.44
N PHE A 163 4.46 -4.20 -8.63
CA PHE A 163 3.14 -4.04 -8.03
C PHE A 163 2.07 -4.95 -8.65
N LEU A 164 2.12 -5.20 -9.97
CA LEU A 164 1.24 -6.21 -10.58
C LEU A 164 1.54 -7.62 -10.04
N GLY A 165 2.80 -7.94 -9.76
CA GLY A 165 3.20 -9.20 -9.15
C GLY A 165 2.53 -9.41 -7.79
N VAL A 166 2.50 -8.37 -6.95
CA VAL A 166 1.78 -8.37 -5.67
C VAL A 166 0.28 -8.60 -5.88
N PHE A 167 -0.32 -7.93 -6.87
CA PHE A 167 -1.73 -8.14 -7.21
C PHE A 167 -2.02 -9.59 -7.62
N VAL A 168 -1.26 -10.10 -8.58
CA VAL A 168 -1.47 -11.42 -9.20
C VAL A 168 -1.17 -12.55 -8.20
N VAL A 169 -0.14 -12.42 -7.37
CA VAL A 169 0.26 -13.47 -6.41
C VAL A 169 -0.56 -13.42 -5.11
N THR A 170 -0.93 -12.22 -4.65
CA THR A 170 -1.50 -12.01 -3.31
C THR A 170 -2.92 -11.44 -3.36
N GLN A 171 -3.10 -10.24 -3.94
CA GLN A 171 -4.32 -9.46 -3.72
C GLN A 171 -5.55 -10.05 -4.42
N MET A 172 -5.40 -10.58 -5.65
CA MET A 172 -6.54 -11.06 -6.45
C MET A 172 -7.29 -12.25 -5.81
N TYR A 173 -6.64 -13.00 -4.92
CA TYR A 173 -7.27 -14.11 -4.18
C TYR A 173 -8.26 -13.62 -3.12
N GLY A 174 -8.26 -12.32 -2.81
CA GLY A 174 -9.28 -11.66 -2.01
C GLY A 174 -10.54 -11.29 -2.79
N LEU A 175 -10.56 -11.46 -4.12
CA LEU A 175 -11.74 -11.19 -4.93
C LEU A 175 -12.53 -12.49 -5.21
N PRO A 176 -13.86 -12.39 -5.41
CA PRO A 176 -14.71 -13.51 -5.81
C PRO A 176 -14.52 -13.84 -7.31
N LEU A 177 -13.28 -14.11 -7.73
CA LEU A 177 -12.93 -14.48 -9.10
C LEU A 177 -13.04 -15.98 -9.30
N SER A 178 -13.60 -16.40 -10.44
CA SER A 178 -13.56 -17.80 -10.86
C SER A 178 -12.12 -18.23 -11.15
N GLN A 179 -11.85 -19.53 -11.07
CA GLN A 179 -10.51 -20.07 -11.38
C GLN A 179 -10.09 -19.75 -12.82
N LYS A 180 -11.04 -19.74 -13.77
CA LYS A 180 -10.78 -19.34 -15.16
C LYS A 180 -10.30 -17.89 -15.27
N MET A 181 -10.93 -16.98 -14.53
CA MET A 181 -10.53 -15.57 -14.54
C MET A 181 -9.15 -15.36 -13.92
N ARG A 182 -8.82 -16.10 -12.85
CA ARG A 182 -7.47 -16.09 -12.26
C ARG A 182 -6.42 -16.57 -13.26
N TRP A 183 -6.69 -17.64 -14.00
CA TRP A 183 -5.80 -18.12 -15.05
C TRP A 183 -5.65 -17.14 -16.21
N LEU A 184 -6.72 -16.45 -16.60
CA LEU A 184 -6.64 -15.38 -17.60
C LEU A 184 -5.71 -14.25 -17.12
N ILE A 185 -5.88 -13.77 -15.89
CA ILE A 185 -5.03 -12.73 -15.30
C ILE A 185 -3.56 -13.18 -15.26
N TRP A 186 -3.29 -14.41 -14.82
CA TRP A 186 -1.94 -14.99 -14.84
C TRP A 186 -1.35 -15.04 -16.26
N SER A 187 -2.13 -15.48 -17.24
CA SER A 187 -1.68 -15.60 -18.63
C SER A 187 -1.35 -14.23 -19.21
N LEU A 188 -2.17 -13.21 -18.93
CA LEU A 188 -1.93 -11.83 -19.35
C LEU A 188 -0.69 -11.25 -18.69
N PHE A 189 -0.50 -11.48 -17.38
CA PHE A 189 0.68 -11.03 -16.65
C PHE A 189 1.96 -11.66 -17.21
N ILE A 190 1.99 -12.98 -17.38
CA ILE A 190 3.14 -13.70 -17.94
C ILE A 190 3.39 -13.28 -19.39
N GLY A 191 2.35 -13.18 -20.22
CA GLY A 191 2.46 -12.72 -21.60
C GLY A 191 3.03 -11.31 -21.71
N LEU A 192 2.62 -10.40 -20.82
CA LEU A 192 3.16 -9.04 -20.76
C LEU A 192 4.65 -9.04 -20.35
N VAL A 193 5.03 -9.83 -19.34
CA VAL A 193 6.44 -10.00 -18.94
C VAL A 193 7.26 -10.53 -20.13
N ILE A 194 6.83 -11.63 -20.77
CA ILE A 194 7.52 -12.21 -21.92
C ILE A 194 7.68 -11.18 -23.03
N THR A 195 6.62 -10.44 -23.35
CA THR A 195 6.64 -9.42 -24.40
C THR A 195 7.66 -8.34 -24.06
N VAL A 196 7.59 -7.73 -22.88
CA VAL A 196 8.48 -6.62 -22.50
C VAL A 196 9.94 -7.06 -22.47
N TYR A 197 10.29 -8.19 -21.86
CA TYR A 197 11.68 -8.64 -21.78
C TYR A 197 12.21 -9.26 -23.07
N SER A 198 11.35 -9.61 -24.03
CA SER A 198 11.79 -9.95 -25.39
C SER A 198 12.35 -8.73 -26.13
N PHE A 199 11.84 -7.52 -25.83
CA PHE A 199 12.37 -6.26 -26.39
C PHE A 199 13.47 -5.64 -25.53
N LYS A 200 13.29 -5.64 -24.20
CA LYS A 200 14.23 -5.04 -23.24
C LYS A 200 15.50 -5.90 -23.04
N GLY A 201 15.39 -7.21 -23.25
CA GLY A 201 16.45 -8.19 -23.01
C GLY A 201 16.27 -8.95 -21.70
N TRP A 202 16.33 -10.28 -21.80
CA TRP A 202 16.14 -11.20 -20.67
C TRP A 202 17.17 -11.08 -19.55
N GLY A 203 18.36 -10.50 -19.83
CA GLY A 203 19.39 -10.28 -18.81
C GLY A 203 18.96 -9.38 -17.65
N THR A 204 17.90 -8.58 -17.82
CA THR A 204 17.35 -7.70 -16.77
C THR A 204 16.05 -8.19 -16.15
N SER A 205 15.57 -9.40 -16.50
CA SER A 205 14.24 -9.89 -16.09
C SER A 205 14.10 -10.12 -14.57
N TYR A 206 15.19 -10.14 -13.82
CA TYR A 206 15.17 -10.21 -12.36
C TYR A 206 14.47 -9.01 -11.71
N GLU A 207 14.36 -7.88 -12.40
CA GLU A 207 13.71 -6.68 -11.85
C GLU A 207 12.19 -6.85 -11.63
N VAL A 208 11.56 -7.83 -12.28
CA VAL A 208 10.14 -8.23 -12.11
C VAL A 208 9.81 -8.49 -10.64
N ILE A 209 10.74 -9.06 -9.89
CA ILE A 209 10.50 -9.50 -8.51
C ILE A 209 10.94 -8.47 -7.47
N PHE A 210 11.57 -7.36 -7.83
CA PHE A 210 12.21 -6.51 -6.82
C PHE A 210 11.23 -5.88 -5.85
N ILE A 211 10.22 -5.15 -6.35
CA ILE A 211 9.24 -4.52 -5.46
C ILE A 211 8.38 -5.59 -4.78
N ALA A 212 7.86 -6.57 -5.54
CA ALA A 212 7.03 -7.63 -4.98
C ALA A 212 7.77 -8.43 -3.89
N GLY A 213 9.00 -8.84 -4.19
CA GLY A 213 9.89 -9.53 -3.28
C GLY A 213 10.24 -8.69 -2.07
N THR A 214 10.43 -7.38 -2.23
CA THR A 214 10.66 -6.45 -1.11
C THR A 214 9.42 -6.38 -0.20
N GLU A 215 8.22 -6.18 -0.75
CA GLU A 215 7.00 -6.13 0.05
C GLU A 215 6.73 -7.43 0.81
N TRP A 216 6.90 -8.58 0.14
CA TRP A 216 6.75 -9.88 0.79
C TRP A 216 7.83 -10.14 1.85
N ALA A 217 9.09 -9.79 1.56
CA ALA A 217 10.18 -9.91 2.52
C ALA A 217 9.92 -9.04 3.74
N CYS A 218 9.55 -7.76 3.54
CA CYS A 218 9.18 -6.86 4.63
C CYS A 218 8.01 -7.42 5.45
N ALA A 219 6.94 -7.91 4.81
CA ALA A 219 5.80 -8.51 5.51
C ALA A 219 6.21 -9.73 6.36
N ILE A 220 7.04 -10.62 5.83
CA ILE A 220 7.51 -11.84 6.52
C ILE A 220 8.48 -11.49 7.65
N LEU A 221 9.47 -10.65 7.39
CA LEU A 221 10.47 -10.23 8.37
C LEU A 221 9.83 -9.43 9.50
N PHE A 222 8.90 -8.53 9.19
CA PHE A 222 8.19 -7.75 10.18
C PHE A 222 7.24 -8.62 11.03
N ALA A 223 6.58 -9.61 10.43
CA ALA A 223 5.83 -10.61 11.19
C ALA A 223 6.74 -11.37 12.17
N GLY A 224 7.91 -11.82 11.70
CA GLY A 224 8.92 -12.48 12.52
C GLY A 224 9.39 -11.59 13.68
N LEU A 225 9.68 -10.32 13.41
CA LEU A 225 10.10 -9.34 14.42
C LEU A 225 9.02 -9.13 15.50
N ILE A 226 7.76 -8.97 15.10
CA ILE A 226 6.64 -8.82 16.05
C ILE A 226 6.55 -10.04 16.97
N LEU A 227 6.59 -11.25 16.40
CA LEU A 227 6.50 -12.48 17.19
C LEU A 227 7.72 -12.69 18.07
N PHE A 228 8.91 -12.32 17.59
CA PHE A 228 10.13 -12.34 18.38
C PHE A 228 10.01 -11.43 19.61
N ILE A 229 9.55 -10.18 19.42
CA ILE A 229 9.30 -9.23 20.53
C ILE A 229 8.25 -9.77 21.52
N GLN A 230 7.24 -10.50 21.02
CA GLN A 230 6.18 -11.10 21.84
C GLN A 230 6.56 -12.44 22.48
N SER A 231 7.72 -13.01 22.14
CA SER A 231 8.16 -14.32 22.61
C SER A 231 8.45 -14.33 24.12
N ASP A 232 8.37 -15.52 24.73
CA ASP A 232 8.65 -15.67 26.16
C ASP A 232 10.11 -15.36 26.50
N PHE A 233 11.03 -15.56 25.55
CA PHE A 233 12.42 -15.12 25.68
C PHE A 233 12.51 -13.61 25.93
N MET A 234 11.83 -12.80 25.10
CA MET A 234 11.81 -11.34 25.27
C MET A 234 11.06 -10.90 26.52
N LYS A 235 9.99 -11.62 26.91
CA LYS A 235 9.31 -11.35 28.20
C LYS A 235 10.23 -11.59 29.39
N ARG A 236 11.07 -12.64 29.37
CA ARG A 236 12.05 -12.92 30.42
C ARG A 236 13.12 -11.84 30.51
N ILE A 237 13.69 -11.42 29.38
CA ILE A 237 14.72 -10.35 29.34
C ILE A 237 14.16 -9.02 29.86
N THR A 238 12.90 -8.71 29.55
CA THR A 238 12.27 -7.44 29.93
C THR A 238 11.65 -7.43 31.32
N GLY A 239 11.82 -8.51 32.11
CA GLY A 239 11.22 -8.64 33.44
C GLY A 239 9.69 -8.70 33.44
N ARG A 240 9.08 -9.07 32.31
CA ARG A 240 7.62 -9.21 32.11
C ARG A 240 7.14 -10.66 32.19
N ALA A 241 8.03 -11.59 32.53
CA ALA A 241 7.65 -12.96 32.84
C ALA A 241 7.15 -12.98 34.30
N ASN A 242 5.83 -13.17 34.47
CA ASN A 242 5.26 -13.55 35.76
C ASN A 242 5.60 -15.01 36.07
#